data_AF-A0A148KKU6-F1
#
_entry.id   AF-A0A148KKU6-F1
#
_cell.length_a   1.000
_cell.length_b   1.000
_cell.length_c   1.000
_cell.angle_alpha   90.00
_cell.angle_beta   90.00
_cell.angle_gamma   90.00
#
_symmetry.space_group_name_H-M   'P 1'
#
loop_
_entity.id
_entity.type
_entity.pdbx_description
1 polymer ?
#
loop_
_entity_poly.entity_id
_entity_poly.type
_entity_poly.pdbx_seq_one_letter_code
_entity_poly.pdbx_strand_id
1 'polypeptide(L)'
;MIKLYQYHHCPYCVRADMVANYKNIPHEKVYLLNDDEKSCYDLVNAKMVPIVQFDDGEAFGESLDIVARFEKIGDSAKVLSEGNGVAQFDELFASIKDAMRCLTYPRSIMLDLPEYATQSACDYFQHKKEKMIEKSFAQAMAESEQHIVAVNKILARLPVLPSNNTLSMDDVLVFPTLRNLSMVKGLVFPADLKSYIVHIAKLTQTETYFAKAL
;
A
#
# COMPACT_ATOMS: atom_id res chain seq x y z
N MET A 1 21.53 10.91 -3.43
CA MET A 1 20.78 9.93 -2.64
C MET A 1 19.53 9.55 -3.40
N ILE A 2 19.23 8.25 -3.51
CA ILE A 2 18.04 7.73 -4.18
C ILE A 2 16.80 8.36 -3.57
N LYS A 3 15.88 8.85 -4.41
CA LYS A 3 14.59 9.39 -3.99
C LYS A 3 13.48 8.44 -4.40
N LEU A 4 12.56 8.16 -3.48
CA LEU A 4 11.34 7.40 -3.75
C LEU A 4 10.15 8.33 -3.56
N TYR A 5 9.57 8.79 -4.67
CA TYR A 5 8.37 9.62 -4.70
C TYR A 5 7.14 8.72 -4.53
N GLN A 6 6.32 9.01 -3.52
CA GLN A 6 5.26 8.10 -3.08
C GLN A 6 4.07 8.78 -2.42
N TYR A 7 2.98 8.01 -2.28
CA TYR A 7 1.88 8.29 -1.37
C TYR A 7 1.86 7.24 -0.27
N HIS A 8 1.65 7.64 0.98
CA HIS A 8 1.66 6.74 2.12
C HIS A 8 0.54 5.68 2.07
N HIS A 9 -0.65 6.02 1.55
CA HIS A 9 -1.75 5.07 1.39
C HIS A 9 -1.59 4.12 0.19
N CYS A 10 -0.70 4.44 -0.76
CA CYS A 10 -0.66 3.72 -2.03
C CYS A 10 -0.01 2.34 -1.86
N PRO A 11 -0.74 1.23 -2.11
CA PRO A 11 -0.19 -0.11 -1.90
C PRO A 11 1.00 -0.39 -2.83
N TYR A 12 1.04 0.21 -4.02
CA TYR A 12 2.18 0.11 -4.93
C TYR A 12 3.42 0.81 -4.39
N CYS A 13 3.26 1.94 -3.68
CA CYS A 13 4.38 2.63 -3.05
C CYS A 13 4.96 1.80 -1.90
N VAL A 14 4.09 1.19 -1.10
CA VAL A 14 4.50 0.27 -0.03
C VAL A 14 5.39 -0.85 -0.57
N ARG A 15 5.10 -1.42 -1.75
CA ARG A 15 5.95 -2.45 -2.39
C ARG A 15 7.38 -1.99 -2.59
N ALA A 16 7.56 -0.80 -3.16
CA ALA A 16 8.88 -0.25 -3.43
C ALA A 16 9.62 0.10 -2.13
N ASP A 17 8.94 0.79 -1.21
CA ASP A 17 9.51 1.26 0.06
C ASP A 17 9.91 0.11 0.97
N MET A 18 9.05 -0.90 1.10
CA MET A 18 9.29 -2.08 1.94
C MET A 18 10.50 -2.89 1.46
N VAL A 19 10.68 -3.00 0.14
CA VAL A 19 11.83 -3.70 -0.45
C VAL A 19 13.09 -2.85 -0.31
N ALA A 20 13.03 -1.54 -0.52
CA ALA A 20 14.17 -0.66 -0.29
C ALA A 20 14.70 -0.77 1.16
N ASN A 21 13.79 -0.72 2.14
CA ASN A 21 14.13 -0.89 3.56
C ASN A 21 14.69 -2.29 3.85
N TYR A 22 14.03 -3.35 3.35
CA TYR A 22 14.50 -4.72 3.54
C TYR A 22 15.91 -4.89 3.00
N LYS A 23 16.18 -4.40 1.78
CA LYS A 23 17.46 -4.46 1.08
C LYS A 23 18.50 -3.46 1.59
N ASN A 24 18.24 -2.78 2.70
CA ASN A 24 19.15 -1.79 3.30
C ASN A 24 19.59 -0.68 2.32
N ILE A 25 18.72 -0.27 1.40
CA ILE A 25 19.02 0.80 0.42
C ILE A 25 18.71 2.15 1.07
N PRO A 26 19.71 3.04 1.28
CA PRO A 26 19.46 4.39 1.77
C PRO A 26 18.67 5.18 0.72
N HIS A 27 17.50 5.67 1.10
CA HIS A 27 16.66 6.46 0.20
C HIS A 27 15.88 7.52 0.97
N GLU A 28 15.58 8.62 0.28
CA GLU A 28 14.69 9.68 0.74
C GLU A 28 13.25 9.34 0.35
N LYS A 29 12.33 9.33 1.31
CA LYS A 29 10.89 9.19 1.07
C LYS A 29 10.31 10.57 0.74
N VAL A 30 9.96 10.80 -0.52
CA VAL A 30 9.36 12.06 -0.97
C VAL A 30 7.85 11.89 -1.11
N TYR A 31 7.08 12.46 -0.19
CA TYR A 31 5.62 12.40 -0.28
C TYR A 31 5.10 13.56 -1.13
N LEU A 32 4.53 13.23 -2.29
CA LEU A 32 3.87 14.19 -3.16
C LEU A 32 2.44 14.46 -2.67
N LEU A 33 1.93 15.67 -2.86
CA LEU A 33 0.50 15.93 -2.72
C LEU A 33 -0.26 15.13 -3.78
N ASN A 34 -1.46 14.64 -3.46
CA ASN A 34 -2.20 13.75 -4.36
C ASN A 34 -2.60 14.42 -5.69
N ASP A 35 -2.77 15.75 -5.67
CA ASP A 35 -3.08 16.61 -6.80
C ASP A 35 -1.83 17.14 -7.53
N ASP A 36 -0.61 16.83 -7.07
CA ASP A 36 0.64 17.20 -7.76
C ASP A 36 0.92 16.27 -8.95
N GLU A 37 0.19 16.49 -10.03
CA GLU A 37 0.44 15.78 -11.29
C GLU A 37 1.75 16.24 -11.94
N LYS A 38 2.10 17.52 -11.79
CA LYS A 38 3.22 18.15 -12.49
C LYS A 38 4.53 17.44 -12.15
N SER A 39 4.81 17.20 -10.88
CA SER A 39 6.03 16.50 -10.46
C SER A 39 6.11 15.09 -11.07
N CYS A 40 4.98 14.38 -11.16
CA CYS A 40 4.94 13.06 -11.79
C CYS A 40 5.24 13.14 -13.30
N TYR A 41 4.65 14.11 -14.01
CA TYR A 41 4.89 14.32 -15.44
C TYR A 41 6.32 14.77 -15.75
N ASP A 42 6.91 15.63 -14.92
CA ASP A 42 8.31 16.05 -15.08
C ASP A 42 9.28 14.87 -14.93
N LEU A 43 8.97 13.90 -14.06
CA LEU A 43 9.84 12.76 -13.77
C LEU A 43 9.68 11.60 -14.77
N VAL A 44 8.45 11.20 -15.07
CA VAL A 44 8.16 9.97 -15.86
C VAL A 44 7.10 10.17 -16.94
N ASN A 45 6.71 11.42 -17.22
CA ASN A 45 5.70 11.76 -18.23
C ASN A 45 4.33 11.07 -18.03
N ALA A 46 3.99 10.74 -16.78
CA ALA A 46 2.70 10.14 -16.42
C ALA A 46 2.33 10.47 -14.96
N LYS A 47 1.04 10.67 -14.68
CA LYS A 47 0.56 10.78 -13.29
C LYS A 47 0.54 9.42 -12.60
N MET A 48 1.65 9.04 -11.98
CA MET A 48 1.77 7.77 -11.26
C MET A 48 2.77 7.84 -10.10
N VAL A 49 2.61 6.93 -9.14
CA VAL A 49 3.59 6.63 -8.09
C VAL A 49 3.51 5.13 -7.76
N PRO A 50 4.56 4.49 -7.23
CA PRO A 50 5.86 5.07 -6.90
C PRO A 50 6.69 5.45 -8.13
N ILE A 51 7.59 6.43 -7.94
CA ILE A 51 8.67 6.76 -8.87
C ILE A 51 9.97 6.73 -8.10
N VAL A 52 10.97 6.02 -8.61
CA VAL A 52 12.34 6.11 -8.08
C VAL A 52 13.15 7.05 -8.95
N GLN A 53 14.00 7.87 -8.33
CA GLN A 53 15.02 8.68 -9.00
C GLN A 53 16.39 8.38 -8.40
N PHE A 54 17.35 8.03 -9.24
CA PHE A 54 18.73 7.76 -8.86
C PHE A 54 19.59 9.03 -8.87
N ASP A 55 20.80 8.91 -8.35
CA ASP A 55 21.73 10.03 -8.15
C ASP A 55 22.22 10.66 -9.46
N ASP A 56 22.17 9.91 -10.56
CA ASP A 56 22.47 10.37 -11.92
C ASP A 56 21.28 11.06 -12.61
N GLY A 57 20.13 11.14 -11.93
CA GLY A 57 18.91 11.74 -12.44
C GLY A 57 17.99 10.78 -13.19
N GLU A 58 18.40 9.53 -13.42
CA GLU A 58 17.52 8.50 -14.00
C GLU A 58 16.28 8.33 -13.12
N ALA A 59 15.09 8.43 -13.70
CA ALA A 59 13.83 8.24 -13.01
C ALA A 59 12.91 7.29 -13.76
N PHE A 60 12.26 6.38 -13.03
CA PHE A 60 11.27 5.47 -13.60
C PHE A 60 10.21 5.07 -12.57
N GLY A 61 9.04 4.68 -13.08
CA GLY A 61 7.88 4.26 -12.29
C GLY A 61 7.73 2.74 -12.22
N GLU A 62 6.50 2.27 -11.96
CA GLU A 62 6.12 0.85 -11.84
C GLU A 62 6.74 0.11 -10.64
N SER A 63 5.89 -0.15 -9.65
CA SER A 63 6.34 -0.71 -8.36
C SER A 63 7.15 -2.01 -8.46
N LEU A 64 6.82 -2.90 -9.41
CA LEU A 64 7.51 -4.19 -9.56
C LEU A 64 8.85 -4.05 -10.29
N ASP A 65 8.96 -3.10 -11.21
CA ASP A 65 10.24 -2.78 -11.86
C ASP A 65 11.21 -2.16 -10.85
N ILE A 66 10.68 -1.29 -9.96
CA ILE A 66 11.45 -0.72 -8.85
C ILE A 66 11.90 -1.81 -7.89
N VAL A 67 11.00 -2.73 -7.50
CA VAL A 67 11.35 -3.91 -6.67
C VAL A 67 12.45 -4.73 -7.33
N ALA A 68 12.33 -5.04 -8.62
CA ALA A 68 13.34 -5.80 -9.35
C ALA A 68 14.69 -5.07 -9.44
N ARG A 69 14.69 -3.73 -9.54
CA ARG A 69 15.91 -2.92 -9.50
C ARG A 69 16.55 -2.94 -8.12
N PHE A 70 15.78 -2.73 -7.06
CA PHE A 70 16.25 -2.76 -5.68
C PHE A 70 16.76 -4.13 -5.25
N GLU A 71 16.15 -5.20 -5.73
CA GLU A 71 16.62 -6.56 -5.47
C GLU A 71 18.05 -6.78 -6.01
N LYS A 72 18.37 -6.18 -7.16
CA LYS A 72 19.69 -6.28 -7.81
C LYS A 72 20.78 -5.42 -7.16
N ILE A 73 20.44 -4.22 -6.69
CA ILE A 73 21.45 -3.24 -6.24
C ILE A 73 21.62 -3.17 -4.72
N GLY A 74 20.64 -3.67 -3.96
CA GLY A 74 20.68 -3.65 -2.50
C GLY A 74 21.50 -4.79 -1.90
N ASP A 75 21.35 -4.99 -0.60
CA ASP A 75 22.09 -5.99 0.18
C ASP A 75 21.91 -7.40 -0.38
N SER A 76 23.01 -8.00 -0.86
CA SER A 76 23.03 -9.33 -1.48
C SER A 76 22.83 -10.47 -0.48
N ALA A 77 23.00 -10.24 0.82
CA ALA A 77 22.68 -11.23 1.86
C ALA A 77 21.17 -11.34 2.12
N LYS A 78 20.39 -10.36 1.66
CA LYS A 78 18.94 -10.28 1.85
C LYS A 78 18.20 -10.52 0.55
N VAL A 79 18.22 -11.75 0.07
CA VAL A 79 17.53 -12.14 -1.17
C VAL A 79 16.03 -12.29 -0.90
N LEU A 80 15.20 -11.80 -1.83
CA LEU A 80 13.76 -12.08 -1.81
C LEU A 80 13.53 -13.54 -2.19
N SER A 81 12.77 -14.28 -1.38
CA SER A 81 12.37 -15.63 -1.78
C SER A 81 11.24 -15.58 -2.82
N GLU A 82 11.15 -16.63 -3.62
CA GLU A 82 10.01 -16.82 -4.52
C GLU A 82 8.68 -16.87 -3.73
N GLY A 83 7.61 -16.45 -4.38
CA GLY A 83 6.24 -16.57 -3.90
C GLY A 83 5.46 -17.57 -4.75
N ASN A 84 4.53 -18.29 -4.14
CA ASN A 84 3.67 -19.26 -4.83
C ASN A 84 2.19 -19.18 -4.40
N GLY A 85 1.85 -18.31 -3.46
CA GLY A 85 0.52 -18.19 -2.87
C GLY A 85 -0.32 -17.03 -3.42
N VAL A 86 0.27 -16.07 -4.14
CA VAL A 86 -0.42 -14.80 -4.48
C VAL A 86 -1.73 -14.99 -5.24
N ALA A 87 -1.84 -16.00 -6.12
CA ALA A 87 -3.04 -16.19 -6.95
C ALA A 87 -4.32 -16.37 -6.12
N GLN A 88 -4.23 -17.08 -4.99
CA GLN A 88 -5.38 -17.29 -4.10
C GLN A 88 -5.78 -16.00 -3.37
N PHE A 89 -4.79 -15.16 -2.99
CA PHE A 89 -5.05 -13.86 -2.40
C PHE A 89 -5.68 -12.90 -3.40
N ASP A 90 -5.18 -12.88 -4.65
CA ASP A 90 -5.71 -12.04 -5.71
C ASP A 90 -7.19 -12.36 -6.00
N GLU A 91 -7.56 -13.64 -6.07
CA GLU A 91 -8.95 -14.06 -6.25
C GLU A 91 -9.83 -13.60 -5.06
N LEU A 92 -9.36 -13.85 -3.83
CA LEU A 92 -10.09 -13.48 -2.62
C LEU A 92 -10.27 -11.97 -2.50
N PHE A 93 -9.22 -11.18 -2.76
CA PHE A 93 -9.27 -9.72 -2.74
C PHE A 93 -10.08 -9.15 -3.89
N ALA A 94 -10.03 -9.75 -5.09
CA ALA A 94 -10.87 -9.35 -6.21
C ALA A 94 -12.36 -9.48 -5.85
N SER A 95 -12.75 -10.55 -5.14
CA SER A 95 -14.15 -10.79 -4.73
C SER A 95 -14.74 -9.75 -3.78
N ILE A 96 -13.89 -9.00 -3.05
CA ILE A 96 -14.30 -7.95 -2.10
C ILE A 96 -13.70 -6.57 -2.43
N LYS A 97 -13.18 -6.40 -3.65
CA LYS A 97 -12.43 -5.22 -4.07
C LYS A 97 -13.17 -3.91 -3.80
N ASP A 98 -14.46 -3.86 -4.14
CA ASP A 98 -15.25 -2.65 -3.96
C ASP A 98 -15.61 -2.41 -2.49
N ALA A 99 -15.85 -3.46 -1.70
CA ALA A 99 -16.03 -3.32 -0.25
C ALA A 99 -14.75 -2.77 0.41
N MET A 100 -13.57 -3.26 0.03
CA MET A 100 -12.30 -2.73 0.54
C MET A 100 -12.10 -1.26 0.16
N ARG A 101 -12.46 -0.87 -1.07
CA ARG A 101 -12.35 0.52 -1.55
C ARG A 101 -13.31 1.46 -0.83
N CYS A 102 -14.57 1.05 -0.67
CA CYS A 102 -15.57 1.80 0.11
C CYS A 102 -15.12 2.01 1.56
N LEU A 103 -14.38 1.05 2.13
CA LEU A 103 -13.82 1.21 3.47
C LEU A 103 -12.58 2.10 3.50
N THR A 104 -11.63 1.88 2.59
CA THR A 104 -10.28 2.48 2.67
C THR A 104 -10.16 3.87 2.05
N TYR A 105 -10.87 4.17 0.95
CA TYR A 105 -10.75 5.47 0.28
C TYR A 105 -11.26 6.64 1.13
N PRO A 106 -12.45 6.57 1.77
CA PRO A 106 -12.87 7.67 2.65
C PRO A 106 -11.93 7.84 3.84
N ARG A 107 -11.44 6.72 4.40
CA ARG A 107 -10.56 6.74 5.57
C ARG A 107 -9.18 7.28 5.25
N SER A 108 -8.64 7.07 4.05
CA SER A 108 -7.28 7.52 3.73
C SER A 108 -7.11 9.03 3.86
N ILE A 109 -8.12 9.83 3.50
CA ILE A 109 -8.11 11.29 3.66
C ILE A 109 -8.40 11.77 5.09
N MET A 110 -8.83 10.88 5.99
CA MET A 110 -9.09 11.18 7.41
C MET A 110 -7.92 10.86 8.34
N LEU A 111 -6.80 10.32 7.80
CA LEU A 111 -5.66 9.83 8.58
C LEU A 111 -4.47 10.79 8.64
N ASP A 112 -4.67 12.06 8.23
CA ASP A 112 -3.62 13.09 8.15
C ASP A 112 -2.37 12.62 7.40
N LEU A 113 -2.56 11.92 6.27
CA LEU A 113 -1.44 11.43 5.47
C LEU A 113 -0.77 12.57 4.69
N PRO A 114 0.55 12.53 4.48
CA PRO A 114 1.29 13.62 3.84
C PRO A 114 0.74 14.04 2.47
N GLU A 115 0.30 13.07 1.67
CA GLU A 115 -0.29 13.32 0.35
C GLU A 115 -1.64 14.05 0.38
N TYR A 116 -2.24 14.22 1.57
CA TYR A 116 -3.53 14.87 1.81
C TYR A 116 -3.38 16.09 2.73
N ALA A 117 -2.18 16.66 2.83
CA ALA A 117 -1.91 17.81 3.71
C ALA A 117 -2.68 19.09 3.32
N THR A 118 -3.32 19.13 2.15
CA THR A 118 -4.10 20.26 1.65
C THR A 118 -5.53 19.83 1.30
N GLN A 119 -6.48 20.75 1.45
CA GLN A 119 -7.87 20.48 1.08
C GLN A 119 -8.02 20.14 -0.41
N SER A 120 -7.24 20.79 -1.28
CA SER A 120 -7.27 20.49 -2.73
C SER A 120 -6.84 19.07 -3.05
N ALA A 121 -5.83 18.54 -2.34
CA ALA A 121 -5.38 17.16 -2.51
C ALA A 121 -6.44 16.16 -2.01
N CYS A 122 -7.11 16.46 -0.90
CA CYS A 122 -8.26 15.70 -0.41
C CYS A 122 -9.40 15.68 -1.44
N ASP A 123 -9.81 16.86 -1.91
CA ASP A 123 -10.91 17.03 -2.87
C ASP A 123 -10.60 16.31 -4.18
N TYR A 124 -9.39 16.47 -4.70
CA TYR A 124 -8.93 15.79 -5.92
C TYR A 124 -9.07 14.28 -5.79
N PHE A 125 -8.59 13.70 -4.68
CA PHE A 125 -8.69 12.27 -4.44
C PHE A 125 -10.14 11.82 -4.29
N GLN A 126 -10.93 12.52 -3.48
CA GLN A 126 -12.34 12.23 -3.26
C GLN A 126 -13.12 12.22 -4.58
N HIS A 127 -13.04 13.29 -5.38
CA HIS A 127 -13.76 13.39 -6.65
C HIS A 127 -13.40 12.26 -7.62
N LYS A 128 -12.14 11.85 -7.66
CA LYS A 128 -11.67 10.75 -8.53
C LYS A 128 -12.16 9.40 -8.01
N LYS A 129 -12.11 9.17 -6.70
CA LYS A 129 -12.42 7.88 -6.10
C LYS A 129 -13.91 7.64 -5.92
N GLU A 130 -14.71 8.65 -5.62
CA GLU A 130 -16.17 8.55 -5.57
C GLU A 130 -16.74 8.10 -6.92
N LYS A 131 -16.22 8.63 -8.04
CA LYS A 131 -16.54 8.15 -9.39
C LYS A 131 -16.14 6.69 -9.60
N MET A 132 -15.00 6.27 -9.06
CA MET A 132 -14.49 4.89 -9.19
C MET A 132 -15.32 3.86 -8.41
N ILE A 133 -15.87 4.24 -7.27
CA ILE A 133 -16.73 3.37 -6.44
C ILE A 133 -18.22 3.65 -6.66
N GLU A 134 -18.55 4.53 -7.61
CA GLU A 134 -19.89 4.99 -7.98
C GLU A 134 -20.74 5.42 -6.77
N LYS A 135 -20.11 6.07 -5.79
CA LYS A 135 -20.70 6.38 -4.49
C LYS A 135 -19.95 7.51 -3.79
N SER A 136 -20.67 8.35 -3.04
CA SER A 136 -20.03 9.36 -2.20
C SER A 136 -19.27 8.73 -1.03
N PHE A 137 -18.21 9.37 -0.57
CA PHE A 137 -17.46 8.94 0.61
C PHE A 137 -18.35 8.94 1.86
N ALA A 138 -19.25 9.90 1.99
CA ALA A 138 -20.23 9.93 3.08
C ALA A 138 -21.14 8.70 3.08
N GLN A 139 -21.65 8.30 1.90
CA GLN A 139 -22.48 7.10 1.78
C GLN A 139 -21.65 5.82 2.01
N ALA A 140 -20.44 5.74 1.46
CA ALA A 140 -19.54 4.61 1.70
C ALA A 140 -19.19 4.44 3.20
N MET A 141 -19.03 5.55 3.93
CA MET A 141 -18.85 5.53 5.38
C MET A 141 -20.11 5.08 6.12
N ALA A 142 -21.30 5.55 5.72
CA ALA A 142 -22.58 5.13 6.30
C ALA A 142 -22.84 3.62 6.11
N GLU A 143 -22.36 3.04 5.01
CA GLU A 143 -22.48 1.61 4.70
C GLU A 143 -21.30 0.77 5.24
N SER A 144 -20.45 1.34 6.11
CA SER A 144 -19.24 0.66 6.62
C SER A 144 -19.53 -0.72 7.20
N GLU A 145 -20.61 -0.90 7.96
CA GLU A 145 -20.95 -2.18 8.61
C GLU A 145 -21.13 -3.30 7.58
N GLN A 146 -21.85 -3.04 6.49
CA GLN A 146 -22.05 -4.00 5.40
C GLN A 146 -20.71 -4.41 4.77
N HIS A 147 -19.86 -3.43 4.49
CA HIS A 147 -18.55 -3.70 3.89
C HIS A 147 -17.61 -4.43 4.86
N ILE A 148 -17.62 -4.08 6.15
CA ILE A 148 -16.87 -4.76 7.22
C ILE A 148 -17.27 -6.22 7.30
N VAL A 149 -18.57 -6.54 7.29
CA VAL A 149 -19.06 -7.93 7.29
C VAL A 149 -18.53 -8.70 6.08
N ALA A 150 -18.57 -8.10 4.89
CA ALA A 150 -18.06 -8.74 3.67
C ALA A 150 -16.55 -9.00 3.76
N VAL A 151 -15.76 -8.04 4.21
CA VAL A 151 -14.31 -8.17 4.33
C VAL A 151 -13.94 -9.17 5.43
N ASN A 152 -14.59 -9.15 6.59
CA ASN A 152 -14.33 -10.08 7.69
C ASN A 152 -14.55 -11.55 7.28
N LYS A 153 -15.55 -11.83 6.45
CA LYS A 153 -15.76 -13.19 5.89
C LYS A 153 -14.56 -13.67 5.08
N ILE A 154 -13.88 -12.78 4.36
CA ILE A 154 -12.68 -13.11 3.61
C ILE A 154 -11.46 -13.23 4.53
N LEU A 155 -11.26 -12.27 5.44
CA LEU A 155 -10.13 -12.30 6.37
C LEU A 155 -10.08 -13.58 7.20
N ALA A 156 -11.24 -14.11 7.60
CA ALA A 156 -11.35 -15.36 8.35
C ALA A 156 -10.93 -16.63 7.58
N ARG A 157 -10.84 -16.55 6.23
CA ARG A 157 -10.50 -17.69 5.36
C ARG A 157 -9.27 -17.45 4.49
N LEU A 158 -8.54 -16.36 4.72
CA LEU A 158 -7.28 -16.12 4.01
C LEU A 158 -6.31 -17.26 4.32
N PRO A 159 -5.51 -17.70 3.34
CA PRO A 159 -4.43 -18.64 3.59
C PRO A 159 -3.48 -18.09 4.64
N VAL A 160 -2.87 -18.99 5.41
CA VAL A 160 -1.84 -18.61 6.38
C VAL A 160 -0.58 -18.21 5.60
N LEU A 161 -0.10 -16.99 5.82
CA LEU A 161 1.19 -16.55 5.30
C LEU A 161 2.28 -16.82 6.35
N PRO A 162 3.44 -17.35 5.93
CA PRO A 162 4.52 -17.65 6.85
C PRO A 162 5.16 -16.36 7.37
N SER A 163 5.34 -16.24 8.69
CA SER A 163 6.01 -15.09 9.32
C SER A 163 7.51 -15.33 9.44
N ASN A 164 8.21 -15.29 8.31
CA ASN A 164 9.63 -15.60 8.20
C ASN A 164 10.50 -14.34 8.26
N ASN A 165 11.78 -14.46 8.62
CA ASN A 165 12.72 -13.33 8.55
C ASN A 165 13.22 -13.04 7.13
N THR A 166 12.92 -13.92 6.17
CA THR A 166 13.18 -13.71 4.74
C THR A 166 11.92 -13.20 4.09
N LEU A 167 12.00 -12.02 3.47
CA LEU A 167 10.89 -11.43 2.73
C LEU A 167 10.70 -12.17 1.40
N SER A 168 9.44 -12.46 1.04
CA SER A 168 9.07 -13.13 -0.20
C SER A 168 8.34 -12.20 -1.18
N MET A 169 8.25 -12.60 -2.45
CA MET A 169 7.40 -11.88 -3.41
C MET A 169 5.91 -11.95 -3.06
N ASP A 170 5.43 -13.01 -2.38
CA ASP A 170 4.06 -13.05 -1.88
C ASP A 170 3.83 -11.94 -0.84
N ASP A 171 4.80 -11.70 0.05
CA ASP A 171 4.73 -10.60 1.02
C ASP A 171 4.63 -9.25 0.33
N VAL A 172 5.50 -9.00 -0.66
CA VAL A 172 5.49 -7.76 -1.45
C VAL A 172 4.11 -7.54 -2.09
N LEU A 173 3.46 -8.59 -2.59
CA LEU A 173 2.19 -8.46 -3.31
C LEU A 173 0.97 -8.37 -2.37
N VAL A 174 0.98 -9.07 -1.24
CA VAL A 174 -0.17 -9.24 -0.34
C VAL A 174 -0.18 -8.25 0.82
N PHE A 175 0.97 -8.05 1.48
CA PHE A 175 1.08 -7.20 2.67
C PHE A 175 0.53 -5.79 2.48
N PRO A 176 0.78 -5.06 1.36
CA PRO A 176 0.29 -3.69 1.19
C PRO A 176 -1.24 -3.56 1.32
N THR A 177 -2.00 -4.52 0.78
CA THR A 177 -3.47 -4.53 0.88
C THR A 177 -3.91 -4.77 2.32
N LEU A 178 -3.34 -5.78 2.98
CA LEU A 178 -3.64 -6.09 4.39
C LEU A 178 -3.28 -4.94 5.33
N ARG A 179 -2.12 -4.32 5.09
CA ARG A 179 -1.66 -3.13 5.80
C ARG A 179 -2.66 -2.00 5.66
N ASN A 180 -3.19 -1.74 4.47
CA ASN A 180 -4.19 -0.70 4.30
C ASN A 180 -5.51 -1.03 5.01
N LEU A 181 -5.94 -2.29 5.02
CA LEU A 181 -7.14 -2.70 5.78
C LEU A 181 -7.00 -2.42 7.28
N SER A 182 -5.79 -2.35 7.84
CA SER A 182 -5.59 -2.00 9.26
C SER A 182 -6.09 -0.61 9.64
N MET A 183 -6.44 0.25 8.67
CA MET A 183 -7.04 1.57 8.93
C MET A 183 -8.52 1.52 9.30
N VAL A 184 -9.18 0.38 9.10
CA VAL A 184 -10.62 0.21 9.26
C VAL A 184 -10.92 -0.36 10.64
N LYS A 185 -11.49 0.47 11.52
CA LYS A 185 -11.97 -0.02 12.81
C LYS A 185 -13.15 -0.97 12.62
N GLY A 186 -13.16 -2.08 13.35
CA GLY A 186 -14.21 -3.10 13.28
C GLY A 186 -13.88 -4.29 12.36
N LEU A 187 -12.82 -4.22 11.55
CA LEU A 187 -12.28 -5.42 10.92
C LEU A 187 -11.68 -6.36 11.96
N VAL A 188 -11.99 -7.65 11.83
CA VAL A 188 -11.50 -8.72 12.69
C VAL A 188 -10.37 -9.42 11.96
N PHE A 189 -9.14 -9.14 12.40
CA PHE A 189 -7.95 -9.82 11.92
C PHE A 189 -7.70 -11.05 12.81
N PRO A 190 -7.75 -12.29 12.27
CA PRO A 190 -7.32 -13.48 13.00
C PRO A 190 -5.92 -13.30 13.59
N ALA A 191 -5.64 -13.96 14.72
CA ALA A 191 -4.40 -13.75 15.47
C ALA A 191 -3.14 -13.95 14.61
N ASP A 192 -3.13 -15.00 13.78
CA ASP A 192 -2.00 -15.31 12.89
C ASP A 192 -1.86 -14.26 11.79
N LEU A 193 -2.97 -13.80 11.21
CA LEU A 193 -2.97 -12.75 10.19
C LEU A 193 -2.46 -11.42 10.77
N LYS A 194 -2.91 -11.05 11.97
CA LYS A 194 -2.44 -9.83 12.64
C LYS A 194 -0.96 -9.92 12.97
N SER A 195 -0.50 -11.08 13.45
CA SER A 195 0.90 -11.34 13.75
C SER A 195 1.76 -11.23 12.50
N TYR A 196 1.29 -11.79 11.38
CA TYR A 196 1.93 -11.63 10.06
C TYR A 196 2.06 -10.16 9.64
N ILE A 197 0.97 -9.38 9.71
CA ILE A 197 1.00 -7.96 9.33
C ILE A 197 2.00 -7.19 10.19
N VAL A 198 2.00 -7.40 11.51
CA VAL A 198 2.93 -6.74 12.44
C VAL A 198 4.38 -7.17 12.19
N HIS A 199 4.60 -8.45 11.89
CA HIS A 199 5.91 -9.00 11.59
C HIS A 199 6.51 -8.41 10.31
N ILE A 200 5.77 -8.42 9.20
CA ILE A 200 6.24 -7.84 7.92
C ILE A 200 6.44 -6.32 8.04
N ALA A 201 5.54 -5.63 8.74
CA ALA A 201 5.68 -4.21 9.04
C ALA A 201 7.00 -3.91 9.76
N LYS A 202 7.35 -4.70 10.78
CA LYS A 202 8.62 -4.57 11.50
C LYS A 202 9.82 -4.92 10.63
N LEU A 203 9.77 -6.02 9.89
CA LEU A 203 10.85 -6.50 9.02
C LEU A 203 11.22 -5.46 7.95
N THR A 204 10.22 -4.73 7.45
CA THR A 204 10.37 -3.78 6.34
C THR A 204 10.30 -2.32 6.76
N GLN A 205 10.25 -2.04 8.07
CA GLN A 205 10.13 -0.69 8.63
C GLN A 205 8.93 0.09 8.05
N THR A 206 7.82 -0.61 7.80
CA THR A 206 6.58 -0.04 7.26
C THR A 206 5.61 0.25 8.39
N GLU A 207 5.04 1.46 8.42
CA GLU A 207 3.98 1.79 9.39
C GLU A 207 2.64 1.12 9.04
N THR A 208 1.95 0.59 10.05
CA THR A 208 0.55 0.14 9.93
C THR A 208 -0.40 1.20 10.48
N TYR A 209 -1.70 1.05 10.23
CA TYR A 209 -2.72 1.99 10.69
C TYR A 209 -3.49 1.52 11.92
N PHE A 210 -3.15 0.38 12.52
CA PHE A 210 -3.90 -0.18 13.66
C PHE A 210 -4.11 0.84 14.80
N ALA A 211 -3.12 1.68 15.08
CA ALA A 211 -3.19 2.69 16.15
C ALA A 211 -4.07 3.91 15.79
N LYS A 212 -4.33 4.14 14.50
CA LYS A 212 -5.08 5.28 13.97
C LYS A 212 -6.40 4.83 13.30
N ALA A 213 -6.82 3.58 13.51
CA ALA A 213 -7.96 3.02 12.80
C ALA A 213 -9.28 3.75 13.14
N LEU A 214 -10.08 4.02 12.10
CA LEU A 214 -11.34 4.78 12.16
C LEU A 214 -12.55 3.93 11.79
#